data_AF-A0A258IXS1-F1
#
_entry.id   AF-A0A258IXS1-F1
#
_cell.length_a   1.000
_cell.length_b   1.000
_cell.length_c   1.000
_cell.angle_alpha   90.00
_cell.angle_beta   90.00
_cell.angle_gamma   90.00
#
_symmetry.space_group_name_H-M   'P 1'
#
loop_
_entity.id
_entity.type
_entity.pdbx_description
1 polymer ?
#
loop_
_entity_poly.entity_id
_entity_poly.type
_entity_poly.pdbx_seq_one_letter_code
_entity_poly.pdbx_strand_id
1 'polypeptide(L)'
;MSDQSSQEPTMEEILASIRRIISEDDAPAEPEAAAPAPAPEPEPEYQAPAEDDVLELTDPIEPEPAHEPEPAPLESVGDLDVYSPAAPEPEPAYTPPPAPSFNRDDVAETLVGDHASSLAASAFGSLSSALLMPKDGRTLEDVVRELLRPLLKEWLDQNLPRIVETKVEEEVHRIARGRV
;
A
#
# COMPACT_ATOMS: atom_id res chain seq x y z
N MET A 1 16.37 -56.76 -22.57
CA MET A 1 16.02 -56.26 -23.91
C MET A 1 15.38 -54.90 -23.71
N SER A 2 16.11 -53.85 -24.11
CA SER A 2 15.86 -52.45 -23.80
C SER A 2 14.81 -51.81 -24.73
N ASP A 3 14.09 -50.84 -24.16
CA ASP A 3 13.51 -49.64 -24.75
C ASP A 3 12.69 -49.75 -26.05
N GLN A 4 11.37 -49.80 -25.89
CA GLN A 4 10.42 -49.61 -26.99
C GLN A 4 9.14 -48.91 -26.50
N SER A 5 9.23 -47.69 -25.97
CA SER A 5 8.05 -46.81 -25.72
C SER A 5 8.37 -45.32 -25.56
N SER A 6 9.56 -44.85 -25.99
CA SER A 6 9.88 -43.41 -25.96
C SER A 6 10.44 -42.97 -27.31
N GLN A 7 9.75 -43.33 -28.39
CA GLN A 7 9.98 -42.69 -29.68
C GLN A 7 9.60 -41.22 -29.49
N GLU A 8 10.57 -40.32 -29.44
CA GLU A 8 10.29 -38.88 -29.41
C GLU A 8 9.37 -38.59 -30.61
N PRO A 9 8.15 -38.04 -30.37
CA PRO A 9 7.18 -37.86 -31.43
C PRO A 9 7.82 -36.99 -32.52
N THR A 10 7.69 -37.46 -33.76
CA THR A 10 8.27 -36.75 -34.90
C THR A 10 7.57 -35.40 -35.04
N MET A 11 8.30 -34.38 -35.51
CA MET A 11 7.78 -33.02 -35.70
C MET A 11 6.44 -33.01 -36.47
N GLU A 12 6.27 -33.92 -37.43
CA GLU A 12 5.05 -34.03 -38.24
C GLU A 12 3.86 -34.57 -37.43
N GLU A 13 4.08 -35.47 -36.47
CA GLU A 13 3.04 -35.96 -35.57
C GLU A 13 2.58 -34.89 -34.58
N ILE A 14 3.52 -34.09 -34.07
CA ILE A 14 3.22 -32.94 -33.21
C ILE A 14 2.35 -31.93 -33.98
N LEU A 15 2.72 -31.61 -35.22
CA LEU A 15 1.96 -30.67 -36.07
C LEU A 15 0.59 -31.25 -36.49
N ALA A 16 0.51 -32.56 -36.75
CA ALA A 16 -0.75 -33.23 -37.05
C ALA A 16 -1.70 -33.25 -35.84
N SER A 17 -1.17 -33.47 -34.63
CA SER A 17 -1.93 -33.46 -33.38
C SER A 17 -2.52 -32.08 -33.10
N ILE A 18 -1.71 -31.02 -33.22
CA ILE A 18 -2.18 -29.63 -33.05
C ILE A 18 -3.24 -29.27 -34.10
N ARG A 19 -3.04 -29.65 -35.37
CA ARG A 19 -4.00 -29.36 -36.45
C ARG A 19 -5.33 -30.08 -36.23
N ARG A 20 -5.30 -31.30 -35.69
CA ARG A 20 -6.51 -32.05 -35.32
C ARG A 20 -7.26 -31.36 -34.18
N ILE A 21 -6.57 -30.97 -33.11
CA ILE A 21 -7.20 -30.28 -31.96
C ILE A 21 -7.88 -28.98 -32.41
N ILE A 22 -7.19 -28.15 -33.20
CA ILE A 22 -7.75 -26.86 -33.67
C ILE A 22 -8.96 -27.09 -34.60
N SER A 23 -8.94 -28.14 -35.43
CA SER A 23 -10.07 -28.44 -36.32
C SER A 23 -11.25 -29.10 -35.60
N GLU A 24 -11.00 -29.75 -34.46
CA GLU A 24 -12.01 -30.39 -33.61
C GLU A 24 -12.65 -29.38 -32.64
N ASP A 25 -11.93 -28.31 -32.29
CA ASP A 25 -12.37 -27.21 -31.41
C ASP A 25 -13.02 -26.03 -32.16
N ASP A 26 -12.90 -25.95 -33.50
CA ASP A 26 -13.60 -24.97 -34.37
C ASP A 26 -15.04 -25.41 -34.72
N ALA A 27 -15.69 -26.15 -33.82
CA ALA A 27 -17.12 -26.37 -33.90
C ALA A 27 -17.84 -25.11 -33.39
N PRO A 28 -18.65 -24.42 -34.20
CA PRO A 28 -19.44 -23.30 -33.72
C PRO A 28 -20.38 -23.82 -32.64
N ALA A 29 -20.27 -23.29 -31.43
CA ALA A 29 -21.27 -23.47 -30.39
C ALA A 29 -22.63 -23.09 -30.98
N GLU A 30 -23.49 -24.08 -31.21
CA GLU A 30 -24.91 -23.85 -31.48
C GLU A 30 -25.49 -23.01 -30.33
N PRO A 31 -26.36 -22.03 -30.62
CA PRO A 31 -26.97 -21.23 -29.57
C PRO A 31 -27.93 -22.14 -28.80
N GLU A 32 -27.42 -22.71 -27.71
CA GLU A 32 -28.22 -23.39 -26.71
C GLU A 32 -29.28 -22.43 -26.20
N ALA A 33 -30.52 -22.91 -26.26
CA ALA A 33 -31.71 -22.21 -25.88
C ALA A 33 -31.57 -21.54 -24.51
N ALA A 34 -32.08 -20.31 -24.41
CA ALA A 34 -32.10 -19.49 -23.22
C ALA A 34 -32.54 -20.28 -21.97
N ALA A 35 -31.56 -20.62 -21.12
CA ALA A 35 -31.81 -20.95 -19.74
C ALA A 35 -32.33 -19.68 -19.01
N PRO A 36 -33.31 -19.80 -18.11
CA PRO A 36 -33.78 -18.64 -17.34
C PRO A 36 -32.60 -18.07 -16.54
N ALA A 37 -32.42 -16.75 -16.62
CA ALA A 37 -31.40 -16.04 -15.87
C ALA A 37 -31.49 -16.37 -14.37
N PRO A 38 -30.37 -16.60 -13.67
CA PRO A 38 -30.38 -16.74 -12.22
C PRO A 38 -30.94 -15.44 -11.60
N ALA A 39 -31.82 -15.58 -10.62
CA ALA A 39 -32.33 -14.45 -9.83
C ALA A 39 -31.13 -13.71 -9.21
N PRO A 40 -31.18 -12.36 -9.08
CA PRO A 40 -30.09 -11.61 -8.49
C PRO A 40 -29.85 -12.11 -7.07
N GLU A 41 -28.62 -12.55 -6.78
CA GLU A 41 -28.13 -12.70 -5.41
C GLU A 41 -28.30 -11.34 -4.70
N PRO A 42 -28.68 -11.33 -3.41
CA PRO A 42 -28.75 -10.08 -2.67
C PRO A 42 -27.37 -9.42 -2.70
N GLU A 43 -27.31 -8.17 -3.15
CA GLU A 43 -26.10 -7.36 -3.08
C GLU A 43 -25.58 -7.40 -1.63
N PRO A 44 -24.26 -7.57 -1.41
CA PRO A 44 -23.71 -7.42 -0.08
C PRO A 44 -24.06 -6.02 0.41
N GLU A 45 -24.88 -5.93 1.47
CA GLU A 45 -25.11 -4.68 2.18
C GLU A 45 -23.74 -4.17 2.66
N TYR A 46 -23.19 -3.19 1.94
CA TYR A 46 -22.06 -2.41 2.41
C TYR A 46 -22.53 -1.68 3.67
N GLN A 47 -22.26 -2.27 4.84
CA GLN A 47 -22.27 -1.51 6.08
C GLN A 47 -21.17 -0.46 5.94
N ALA A 48 -21.58 0.79 5.78
CA ALA A 48 -20.65 1.91 5.90
C ALA A 48 -19.89 1.75 7.22
N PRO A 49 -18.56 1.87 7.24
CA PRO A 49 -17.84 1.93 8.50
C PRO A 49 -18.47 3.05 9.33
N ALA A 50 -18.75 2.79 10.61
CA ALA A 50 -19.34 3.76 11.51
C ALA A 50 -18.61 5.10 11.36
N GLU A 51 -19.36 6.13 11.00
CA GLU A 51 -18.88 7.47 10.67
C GLU A 51 -18.23 8.17 11.89
N ASP A 52 -18.26 7.53 13.06
CA ASP A 52 -17.73 8.02 14.33
C ASP A 52 -16.20 8.17 14.36
N ASP A 53 -15.45 7.57 13.42
CA ASP A 53 -13.98 7.69 13.34
C ASP A 53 -13.50 8.81 12.41
N VAL A 54 -14.43 9.57 11.80
CA VAL A 54 -14.11 10.72 10.94
C VAL A 54 -14.50 12.01 11.66
N LEU A 55 -13.53 12.65 12.32
CA LEU A 55 -13.72 13.96 12.95
C LEU A 55 -13.55 15.07 11.91
N GLU A 56 -14.67 15.62 11.43
CA GLU A 56 -14.69 16.76 10.50
C GLU A 56 -14.64 18.08 11.27
N LEU A 57 -13.43 18.59 11.54
CA LEU A 57 -13.22 19.80 12.32
C LEU A 57 -13.49 21.06 11.48
N THR A 58 -14.76 21.41 11.35
CA THR A 58 -15.23 22.56 10.56
C THR A 58 -15.05 23.89 11.32
N ASP A 59 -15.00 23.85 12.65
CA ASP A 59 -14.80 25.03 13.51
C ASP A 59 -13.39 25.06 14.10
N PRO A 60 -12.67 26.20 14.04
CA PRO A 60 -11.36 26.34 14.66
C PRO A 60 -11.49 26.35 16.19
N ILE A 61 -10.70 25.52 16.87
CA ILE A 61 -10.59 25.54 18.33
C ILE A 61 -9.72 26.73 18.74
N GLU A 62 -10.31 27.72 19.41
CA GLU A 62 -9.54 28.75 20.12
C GLU A 62 -8.90 28.10 21.36
N PRO A 63 -7.58 28.23 21.56
CA PRO A 63 -6.95 27.75 22.78
C PRO A 63 -7.46 28.57 23.97
N GLU A 64 -8.03 27.91 24.98
CA GLU A 64 -8.37 28.58 26.23
C GLU A 64 -7.11 29.22 26.85
N PRO A 65 -7.20 30.44 27.39
CA PRO A 65 -6.08 31.06 28.08
C PRO A 65 -5.69 30.19 29.27
N ALA A 66 -4.41 29.79 29.33
CA ALA A 66 -3.84 29.08 30.46
C ALA A 66 -4.17 29.84 31.76
N HIS A 67 -4.80 29.15 32.71
CA HIS A 67 -5.07 29.68 34.05
C HIS A 67 -3.75 30.11 34.69
N GLU A 68 -3.58 31.41 34.93
CA GLU A 68 -2.50 31.90 35.80
C GLU A 68 -2.73 31.33 37.22
N PRO A 69 -1.70 30.78 37.88
CA PRO A 69 -1.84 30.31 39.25
C PRO A 69 -2.04 31.52 40.18
N GLU A 70 -3.14 31.54 40.93
CA GLU A 70 -3.38 32.54 41.97
C GLU A 70 -2.25 32.51 43.03
N PRO A 71 -1.77 33.66 43.51
CA PRO A 71 -0.78 33.69 44.58
C PRO A 71 -1.39 33.18 45.90
N ALA A 72 -0.65 32.31 46.57
CA ALA A 72 -1.05 31.72 47.85
C ALA A 72 -1.28 32.80 48.94
N PRO A 73 -2.19 32.57 49.91
CA PRO A 73 -2.50 33.56 50.92
C PRO A 73 -1.33 33.75 51.88
N LEU A 74 -0.96 35.00 52.15
CA LEU A 74 0.00 35.33 53.20
C LEU A 74 -0.68 35.15 54.57
N GLU A 75 -0.20 34.19 55.37
CA GLU A 75 -0.63 34.09 56.77
C GLU A 75 0.08 35.17 57.60
N SER A 76 -0.71 36.15 58.07
CA SER A 76 -0.28 37.16 59.05
C SER A 76 -0.53 36.65 60.47
N VAL A 77 0.50 36.69 61.32
CA VAL A 77 0.39 36.47 62.77
C VAL A 77 0.45 37.83 63.49
N GLY A 78 -0.71 38.48 63.61
CA GLY A 78 -0.86 39.76 64.32
C GLY A 78 -0.37 40.98 63.54
N ASP A 79 -0.09 42.09 64.26
CA ASP A 79 0.27 43.42 63.71
C ASP A 79 1.78 43.60 63.47
N LEU A 80 2.50 42.50 63.23
CA LEU A 80 3.96 42.51 63.06
C LEU A 80 4.31 41.91 61.69
N ASP A 81 4.70 42.76 60.74
CA ASP A 81 5.29 42.31 59.48
C ASP A 81 6.67 41.68 59.74
N VAL A 82 6.74 40.35 59.67
CA VAL A 82 8.01 39.61 59.78
C VAL A 82 8.77 39.79 58.48
N TYR A 83 9.67 40.78 58.44
CA TYR A 83 10.59 40.95 57.32
C TYR A 83 11.68 39.88 57.39
N SER A 84 11.52 38.80 56.62
CA SER A 84 12.63 37.87 56.36
C SER A 84 13.63 38.59 55.45
N PRO A 85 14.91 38.73 55.84
CA PRO A 85 15.91 39.32 54.95
C PRO A 85 15.96 38.47 53.67
N ALA A 86 15.79 39.12 52.52
CA ALA A 86 15.90 38.47 51.23
C ALA A 86 17.29 37.81 51.13
N ALA A 87 17.31 36.51 50.87
CA ALA A 87 18.54 35.82 50.50
C ALA A 87 19.17 36.56 49.30
N PRO A 88 20.51 36.67 49.22
CA PRO A 88 21.14 37.33 48.08
C PRO A 88 20.64 36.68 46.79
N GLU A 89 20.18 37.50 45.84
CA GLU A 89 19.78 37.02 44.51
C GLU A 89 20.92 36.18 43.92
N PRO A 90 20.64 34.96 43.41
CA PRO A 90 21.66 34.21 42.72
C PRO A 90 22.10 35.02 41.49
N GLU A 91 23.41 35.24 41.34
CA GLU A 91 23.98 35.75 40.10
C GLU A 91 23.45 34.94 38.92
N PRO A 92 23.16 35.55 37.75
CA PRO A 92 22.59 34.82 36.62
C PRO A 92 23.56 33.72 36.19
N ALA A 93 23.25 32.48 36.59
CA ALA A 93 23.96 31.31 36.13
C ALA A 93 23.69 31.18 34.63
N TYR A 94 24.76 31.11 33.83
CA TYR A 94 24.66 30.84 32.41
C TYR A 94 23.93 29.51 32.20
N THR A 95 22.66 29.57 31.81
CA THR A 95 21.92 28.42 31.30
C THR A 95 22.39 28.18 29.87
N PRO A 96 23.06 27.06 29.56
CA PRO A 96 23.37 26.71 28.18
C PRO A 96 22.04 26.60 27.39
N PRO A 97 22.02 26.96 26.10
CA PRO A 97 20.83 26.78 25.28
C PRO A 97 20.36 25.32 25.37
N PRO A 98 19.04 25.07 25.33
CA PRO A 98 18.52 23.72 25.38
C PRO A 98 19.19 22.89 24.28
N ALA A 99 19.73 21.73 24.65
CA ALA A 99 20.31 20.81 23.68
C ALA A 99 19.22 20.45 22.64
N PRO A 100 19.54 20.38 21.34
CA PRO A 100 18.55 20.01 20.34
C PRO A 100 18.00 18.63 20.68
N SER A 101 16.70 18.57 20.99
CA SER A 101 15.99 17.32 21.20
C SER A 101 15.82 16.63 19.85
N PHE A 102 16.43 15.46 19.69
CA PHE A 102 16.17 14.60 18.54
C PHE A 102 14.75 14.03 18.65
N ASN A 103 13.83 14.58 17.87
CA ASN A 103 12.49 14.05 17.74
C ASN A 103 12.47 13.01 16.60
N ARG A 104 12.06 11.79 16.91
CA ARG A 104 12.02 10.71 15.91
C ARG A 104 10.92 10.91 14.89
N ASP A 105 9.84 11.59 15.28
CA ASP A 105 8.70 11.90 14.43
C ASP A 105 9.04 12.94 13.35
N ASP A 106 9.80 13.99 13.69
CA ASP A 106 10.32 14.97 12.72
C ASP A 106 11.22 14.31 11.66
N VAL A 107 12.01 13.32 12.07
CA VAL A 107 12.89 12.56 11.16
C VAL A 107 12.08 11.63 10.26
N ALA A 108 10.97 11.08 10.74
CA ALA A 108 10.07 10.21 9.97
C ALA A 108 9.34 10.99 8.87
N GLU A 109 8.93 12.23 9.14
CA GLU A 109 8.33 13.11 8.12
C GLU A 109 9.36 13.61 7.10
N THR A 110 10.63 13.76 7.50
CA THR A 110 11.71 14.28 6.64
C THR A 110 12.58 13.19 6.00
N LEU A 111 12.12 11.92 5.96
CA LEU A 111 12.87 10.81 5.35
C LEU A 111 13.19 11.05 3.87
N VAL A 112 12.36 11.84 3.19
CA VAL A 112 12.58 12.32 1.83
C VAL A 112 12.75 13.83 1.90
N GLY A 113 13.85 14.35 1.37
CA GLY A 113 14.04 15.80 1.29
C GLY A 113 12.99 16.44 0.37
N ASP A 114 12.50 17.63 0.75
CA ASP A 114 11.49 18.39 0.00
C ASP A 114 11.81 18.52 -1.49
N HIS A 115 13.10 18.69 -1.81
CA HIS A 115 13.58 18.76 -3.18
C HIS A 115 13.35 17.44 -3.95
N ALA A 116 13.65 16.30 -3.34
CA ALA A 116 13.43 14.98 -3.95
C ALA A 116 11.93 14.68 -4.11
N SER A 117 11.12 15.06 -3.13
CA SER A 117 9.65 14.95 -3.18
C SER A 117 9.07 15.81 -4.31
N SER A 118 9.52 17.06 -4.44
CA SER A 118 9.10 17.99 -5.49
C SER A 118 9.52 17.51 -6.90
N LEU A 119 10.71 16.95 -7.05
CA LEU A 119 11.16 16.35 -8.31
C LEU A 119 10.31 15.14 -8.69
N ALA A 120 10.00 14.26 -7.73
CA ALA A 120 9.12 13.11 -7.97
C ALA A 120 7.72 13.57 -8.39
N ALA A 121 7.11 14.50 -7.64
CA ALA A 121 5.80 15.06 -7.97
C ALA A 121 5.76 15.71 -9.36
N SER A 122 6.81 16.45 -9.72
CA SER A 122 6.94 17.08 -11.04
C SER A 122 7.10 16.06 -12.17
N ALA A 123 7.86 14.99 -11.94
CA ALA A 123 8.00 13.88 -12.89
C ALA A 123 6.66 13.18 -13.12
N PHE A 124 5.93 12.85 -12.05
CA PHE A 124 4.58 12.27 -12.15
C PHE A 124 3.58 13.21 -12.83
N GLY A 125 3.63 14.52 -12.54
CA GLY A 125 2.81 15.52 -13.21
C GLY A 125 3.09 15.63 -14.71
N SER A 126 4.36 15.60 -15.12
CA SER A 126 4.74 15.62 -16.53
C SER A 126 4.32 14.34 -17.28
N LEU A 127 4.44 13.18 -16.62
CA LEU A 127 3.96 11.90 -17.15
C LEU A 127 2.43 11.90 -17.30
N SER A 128 1.69 12.30 -16.26
CA SER A 128 0.23 12.41 -16.30
C SER A 128 -0.23 13.34 -17.42
N SER A 129 0.38 14.52 -17.54
CA SER A 129 0.09 15.46 -18.63
C SER A 129 0.38 14.88 -20.02
N ALA A 130 1.47 14.13 -20.17
CA ALA A 130 1.81 13.44 -21.42
C ALA A 130 0.84 12.29 -21.75
N LEU A 131 0.28 11.63 -20.73
CA LEU A 131 -0.73 10.58 -20.86
C LEU A 131 -2.13 11.14 -21.21
N LEU A 132 -2.43 12.36 -20.75
CA LEU A 132 -3.69 13.07 -21.04
C LEU A 132 -3.73 13.70 -22.44
N MET A 133 -2.64 13.67 -23.19
CA MET A 133 -2.58 14.15 -24.58
C MET A 133 -2.40 12.96 -25.53
N PRO A 134 -3.48 12.35 -26.04
CA PRO A 134 -3.37 11.21 -26.93
C PRO A 134 -2.75 11.69 -28.26
N LYS A 135 -1.59 11.15 -28.61
CA LYS A 135 -1.18 11.06 -30.01
C LYS A 135 -1.89 9.86 -30.60
N ASP A 136 -2.69 10.08 -31.63
CA ASP A 136 -3.29 9.11 -32.56
C ASP A 136 -3.47 7.68 -31.98
N GLY A 137 -4.60 7.45 -31.30
CA GLY A 137 -5.05 6.10 -30.94
C GLY A 137 -4.30 5.40 -29.80
N ARG A 138 -3.26 6.01 -29.22
CA ARG A 138 -2.56 5.42 -28.07
C ARG A 138 -3.34 5.66 -26.78
N THR A 139 -3.74 4.59 -26.11
CA THR A 139 -4.45 4.68 -24.83
C THR A 139 -3.47 4.77 -23.66
N LEU A 140 -3.94 5.31 -22.53
CA LEU A 140 -3.21 5.25 -21.25
C LEU A 140 -2.84 3.80 -20.90
N GLU A 141 -3.73 2.85 -21.19
CA GLU A 141 -3.50 1.43 -20.96
C GLU A 141 -2.27 0.92 -21.74
N ASP A 142 -2.08 1.34 -22.99
CA ASP A 142 -0.92 0.94 -23.80
C ASP A 142 0.39 1.41 -23.18
N VAL A 143 0.41 2.62 -22.63
CA VAL A 143 1.59 3.19 -21.97
C VAL A 143 1.84 2.50 -20.64
N VAL A 144 0.80 2.29 -19.83
CA VAL A 144 0.92 1.57 -18.55
C VAL A 144 1.38 0.12 -18.78
N ARG A 145 0.87 -0.54 -19.81
CA ARG A 145 1.29 -1.90 -20.20
C ARG A 145 2.74 -1.94 -20.68
N GLU A 146 3.21 -0.94 -21.41
CA GLU A 146 4.62 -0.82 -21.81
C GLU A 146 5.53 -0.65 -20.59
N LEU A 147 5.12 0.15 -19.61
CA LEU A 147 5.88 0.43 -18.39
C LEU A 147 5.85 -0.72 -17.36
N LEU A 148 4.72 -1.41 -17.20
CA LEU A 148 4.58 -2.52 -16.26
C LEU A 148 5.22 -3.82 -16.77
N ARG A 149 5.30 -4.01 -18.08
CA ARG A 149 5.85 -5.25 -18.67
C ARG A 149 7.28 -5.57 -18.20
N PRO A 150 8.27 -4.66 -18.18
CA PRO A 150 9.60 -4.97 -17.68
C PRO A 150 9.62 -5.28 -16.18
N LEU A 151 8.86 -4.53 -15.37
CA LEU A 151 8.83 -4.72 -13.91
C LEU A 151 8.19 -6.05 -13.52
N LEU A 152 7.08 -6.41 -14.15
CA LEU A 152 6.41 -7.70 -13.92
C LEU A 152 7.27 -8.85 -14.43
N LYS A 153 7.97 -8.69 -15.56
CA LYS A 153 8.87 -9.72 -16.08
C LYS A 153 10.01 -9.99 -15.09
N GLU A 154 10.70 -8.95 -14.64
CA GLU A 154 11.81 -9.09 -13.70
C GLU A 154 11.35 -9.70 -12.38
N TRP A 155 10.19 -9.27 -11.86
CA TRP A 155 9.62 -9.85 -10.66
C TRP A 155 9.26 -11.33 -10.85
N LEU A 156 8.62 -11.70 -11.97
CA LEU A 156 8.29 -13.09 -12.26
C LEU A 156 9.56 -13.94 -12.43
N ASP A 157 10.57 -13.47 -13.16
CA ASP A 157 11.83 -14.18 -13.35
C ASP A 157 12.51 -14.47 -11.99
N GLN A 158 12.38 -13.57 -11.01
CA GLN A 158 12.95 -13.74 -9.66
C GLN A 158 12.09 -14.61 -8.72
N ASN A 159 10.76 -14.52 -8.82
CA ASN A 159 9.86 -15.06 -7.79
C ASN A 159 9.10 -16.32 -8.24
N LEU A 160 8.92 -16.53 -9.55
CA LEU A 160 8.14 -17.64 -10.09
C LEU A 160 8.71 -19.02 -9.69
N PRO A 161 10.03 -19.29 -9.69
CA PRO A 161 10.56 -20.59 -9.29
C PRO A 161 10.09 -21.01 -7.89
N ARG A 162 10.21 -20.10 -6.91
CA ARG A 162 9.81 -20.34 -5.52
C ARG A 162 8.30 -20.58 -5.37
N ILE A 163 7.50 -19.80 -6.10
CA ILE A 163 6.04 -19.91 -6.08
C ILE A 163 5.61 -21.29 -6.60
N VAL A 164 6.23 -21.74 -7.69
CA VAL A 164 5.94 -23.05 -8.29
C VAL A 164 6.37 -24.18 -7.37
N GLU A 165 7.57 -24.13 -6.79
CA GLU A 165 8.03 -25.15 -5.82
C GLU A 165 7.04 -25.32 -4.66
N THR A 166 6.62 -24.20 -4.06
CA THR A 166 5.64 -24.20 -2.96
C THR A 166 4.32 -24.84 -3.40
N LYS A 167 3.83 -24.51 -4.61
CA LYS A 167 2.57 -25.07 -5.14
C LYS A 167 2.69 -26.54 -5.52
N VAL A 168 3.82 -26.97 -6.08
CA VAL A 168 4.06 -28.38 -6.42
C VAL A 168 4.17 -29.23 -5.16
N GLU A 169 4.84 -28.75 -4.12
CA GLU A 169 4.91 -29.42 -2.82
C GLU A 169 3.51 -29.60 -2.21
N GLU A 170 2.68 -28.55 -2.23
CA GLU A 170 1.27 -28.62 -1.79
C GLU A 170 0.49 -29.69 -2.59
N GLU A 171 0.68 -29.72 -3.91
CA GLU A 171 0.02 -30.66 -4.82
C GLU A 171 0.46 -32.12 -4.60
N VAL A 172 1.77 -32.36 -4.45
CA VAL A 172 2.31 -33.71 -4.16
C VAL A 172 1.83 -34.18 -2.79
N HIS A 173 1.85 -33.30 -1.78
CA HIS A 173 1.34 -33.63 -0.46
C HIS A 173 -0.17 -33.97 -0.51
N ARG A 174 -0.96 -33.23 -1.32
CA ARG A 174 -2.39 -33.52 -1.51
C ARG A 174 -2.61 -34.90 -2.14
N ILE A 175 -1.87 -35.22 -3.21
CA ILE A 175 -1.95 -36.52 -3.89
C ILE A 175 -1.50 -37.66 -2.98
N ALA A 176 -0.43 -37.46 -2.20
CA ALA A 176 0.07 -38.46 -1.27
C ALA A 176 -0.95 -38.78 -0.16
N ARG A 177 -1.71 -37.77 0.31
CA ARG A 177 -2.76 -37.96 1.31
C ARG A 177 -4.04 -38.56 0.71
N GLY A 178 -4.35 -38.26 -0.56
CA GLY A 178 -5.54 -38.77 -1.25
C GLY A 178 -5.41 -40.20 -1.82
N ARG A 179 -4.21 -40.79 -1.78
CA ARG A 179 -3.92 -42.16 -2.26
C ARG A 179 -3.96 -43.23 -1.16
N VAL A 180 -4.23 -42.84 0.10
CA VAL A 180 -4.47 -43.76 1.23
C VAL A 180 -5.96 -43.82 1.49
#